data_AF-A0A8X6VTD5-F1
#
_entry.id   AF-A0A8X6VTD5-F1
#
_cell.length_a   1.000
_cell.length_b   1.000
_cell.length_c   1.000
_cell.angle_alpha   90.00
_cell.angle_beta   90.00
_cell.angle_gamma   90.00
#
_symmetry.space_group_name_H-M   'P 1'
#
loop_
_entity.id
_entity.type
_entity.pdbx_description
1 polymer ?
#
loop_
_entity_poly.entity_id
_entity_poly.type
_entity_poly.pdbx_seq_one_letter_code
_entity_poly.pdbx_strand_id
1 'polypeptide(L)'
;MTHMRNEAGRYLVQMPVKNIQGLGHSRGLVMKRLDQLWRRLSKDKQIENLYREFMQQYLDLGQMEKMEEHFDETYAKNICYYLPHRGVFRPDKTTIKLRVVFNGSASITSGLSLNDLLLKGKVKEDTHTQHF
;
A
#
# COMPACT_ATOMS: atom_id res chain seq x y z
N MET A 1 -21.51 10.05 2.85
CA MET A 1 -20.43 10.72 3.62
C MET A 1 -19.13 10.03 3.25
N THR A 2 -18.22 10.68 2.50
CA THR A 2 -17.03 10.01 1.90
C THR A 2 -15.78 10.07 2.77
N HIS A 3 -15.80 10.85 3.84
CA HIS A 3 -14.73 10.92 4.82
C HIS A 3 -15.27 11.26 6.21
N MET A 4 -14.58 10.80 7.25
CA MET A 4 -14.79 11.11 8.65
C MET A 4 -13.45 11.44 9.31
N ARG A 5 -13.45 12.01 10.50
CA ARG A 5 -12.24 12.09 11.33
C ARG A 5 -12.41 11.17 12.54
N ASN A 6 -11.37 10.40 12.86
CA ASN A 6 -11.37 9.63 14.10
C ASN A 6 -11.00 10.51 15.30
N GLU A 7 -11.08 9.94 16.51
CA GLU A 7 -10.77 10.64 17.78
C GLU A 7 -9.32 11.16 17.84
N ALA A 8 -8.41 10.54 17.09
CA ALA A 8 -7.03 10.99 16.92
C ALA A 8 -6.86 12.09 15.84
N GLY A 9 -7.95 12.62 15.30
CA GLY A 9 -7.96 13.67 14.27
C GLY A 9 -7.57 13.19 12.86
N ARG A 10 -7.36 11.88 12.63
CA ARG A 10 -6.98 11.32 11.33
C ARG A 10 -8.20 11.24 10.41
N TYR A 11 -8.01 11.61 9.14
CA TYR A 11 -9.02 11.44 8.12
C TYR A 11 -9.19 9.96 7.76
N LEU A 12 -10.39 9.43 7.98
CA LEU A 12 -10.84 8.14 7.49
C LEU A 12 -11.58 8.37 6.19
N VAL A 13 -11.09 7.81 5.09
CA VAL A 13 -11.73 7.88 3.78
C VAL A 13 -12.22 6.50 3.42
N GLN A 14 -13.52 6.37 3.14
CA GLN A 14 -14.04 5.12 2.61
C GLN A 14 -13.62 5.01 1.15
N MET A 15 -12.85 3.97 0.82
CA MET A 15 -12.44 3.73 -0.56
C MET A 15 -13.66 3.29 -1.39
N PRO A 16 -14.01 4.03 -2.46
CA PRO A 16 -15.12 3.66 -3.31
C PRO A 16 -14.70 2.48 -4.19
N VAL A 17 -15.41 1.37 -4.05
CA VAL A 17 -15.12 0.11 -4.72
C VAL A 17 -16.18 -0.18 -5.77
N LYS A 18 -15.79 -0.80 -6.89
CA LYS A 18 -16.72 -1.30 -7.92
C LYS A 18 -17.34 -2.61 -7.41
N ASN A 19 -17.22 -3.68 -8.19
CA ASN A 19 -17.53 -5.03 -7.78
C ASN A 19 -16.23 -5.73 -7.38
N ILE A 20 -16.15 -6.20 -6.13
CA ILE A 20 -14.99 -6.91 -5.61
C ILE A 20 -15.21 -8.44 -5.61
N GLN A 21 -16.39 -8.89 -6.05
CA GLN A 21 -16.66 -10.31 -6.26
C GLN A 21 -15.68 -10.85 -7.32
N GLY A 22 -14.96 -11.92 -6.98
CA GLY A 22 -13.97 -12.53 -7.88
C GLY A 22 -12.56 -11.92 -7.81
N LEU A 23 -12.23 -11.17 -6.75
CA LEU A 23 -10.89 -10.60 -6.53
C LEU A 23 -9.77 -11.64 -6.72
N GLY A 24 -10.01 -12.90 -6.37
CA GLY A 24 -8.95 -13.91 -6.33
C GLY A 24 -8.02 -13.68 -5.13
N HIS A 25 -6.91 -14.40 -5.08
CA HIS A 25 -6.01 -14.40 -3.92
C HIS A 25 -4.70 -13.67 -4.23
N SER A 26 -4.41 -12.60 -3.48
CA SER A 26 -3.17 -11.82 -3.60
C SER A 26 -2.01 -12.39 -2.77
N ARG A 27 -2.33 -13.06 -1.65
CA ARG A 27 -1.34 -13.50 -0.63
C ARG A 27 -0.18 -14.29 -1.22
N GLY A 28 -0.46 -15.35 -1.99
CA GLY A 28 0.58 -16.21 -2.56
C GLY A 28 1.54 -15.47 -3.48
N LEU A 29 1.04 -14.55 -4.31
CA LEU A 29 1.87 -13.71 -5.19
C LEU A 29 2.73 -12.74 -4.38
N VAL A 30 2.14 -12.09 -3.37
CA VAL A 30 2.86 -11.12 -2.53
C VAL A 30 3.94 -11.79 -1.70
N MET A 31 3.68 -12.97 -1.14
CA MET A 31 4.69 -13.75 -0.41
C MET A 31 5.87 -14.12 -1.31
N LYS A 32 5.63 -14.60 -2.53
CA LYS A 32 6.71 -14.87 -3.50
C LYS A 32 7.55 -13.62 -3.82
N ARG A 33 6.91 -12.46 -3.97
CA ARG A 33 7.61 -11.18 -4.21
C ARG A 33 8.37 -10.70 -2.98
N LEU A 34 7.84 -10.95 -1.79
CA LEU A 34 8.49 -10.64 -0.53
C LEU A 34 9.77 -11.48 -0.36
N ASP A 35 9.72 -12.78 -0.65
CA ASP A 35 10.90 -13.63 -0.62
C ASP A 35 11.99 -13.16 -1.59
N GLN A 36 11.60 -12.77 -2.81
CA GLN A 36 12.52 -12.20 -3.80
C GLN A 36 13.15 -10.89 -3.32
N LEU A 37 12.36 -10.03 -2.68
CA LEU A 37 12.83 -8.79 -2.08
C LEU A 37 13.89 -9.09 -1.01
N TRP A 38 13.59 -9.99 -0.06
CA TRP A 38 14.52 -10.36 1.01
C TRP A 38 15.83 -10.93 0.48
N ARG A 39 15.78 -11.82 -0.52
CA ARG A 39 16.98 -12.36 -1.19
C ARG A 39 17.81 -11.30 -1.89
N ARG A 40 17.18 -10.22 -2.37
CA ARG A 40 17.90 -9.09 -2.98
C ARG A 40 18.54 -8.22 -1.91
N LEU A 41 17.80 -7.90 -0.84
CA LEU A 41 18.29 -7.10 0.28
C LEU A 41 19.45 -7.79 0.99
N SER A 42 19.40 -9.11 1.17
CA SER A 42 20.48 -9.85 1.84
C SER A 42 21.84 -9.78 1.12
N LYS A 43 21.87 -9.35 -0.14
CA LYS A 43 23.11 -9.16 -0.92
C LYS A 43 23.76 -7.80 -0.71
N ASP A 44 23.03 -6.83 -0.16
CA ASP A 44 23.51 -5.46 0.07
C ASP A 44 23.04 -4.98 1.44
N LYS A 45 23.97 -5.01 2.41
CA LYS A 45 23.68 -4.66 3.79
C LYS A 45 23.26 -3.20 3.96
N GLN A 46 23.76 -2.30 3.12
CA GLN A 46 23.39 -0.89 3.17
C GLN A 46 21.94 -0.70 2.75
N ILE A 47 21.52 -1.33 1.64
CA ILE A 47 20.12 -1.24 1.19
C ILE A 47 19.19 -1.96 2.16
N GLU A 48 19.60 -3.09 2.75
CA GLU A 48 18.83 -3.78 3.78
C GLU A 48 18.56 -2.88 4.99
N ASN A 49 19.59 -2.20 5.52
CA ASN A 49 19.46 -1.32 6.68
C ASN A 49 18.51 -0.15 6.39
N LEU A 50 18.68 0.51 5.24
CA LEU A 50 17.77 1.58 4.81
C LEU A 50 16.32 1.10 4.70
N TYR A 51 16.11 -0.15 4.29
CA TYR A 51 14.77 -0.74 4.20
C TYR A 51 14.17 -0.95 5.59
N ARG A 52 14.96 -1.50 6.52
CA ARG A 52 14.53 -1.71 7.91
C ARG A 52 14.20 -0.41 8.61
N GLU A 53 15.05 0.61 8.44
CA GLU A 53 14.82 1.96 8.98
C GLU A 53 13.52 2.56 8.43
N PHE A 54 13.27 2.47 7.13
CA PHE A 54 12.01 2.94 6.53
C PHE A 54 10.80 2.24 7.15
N MET A 55 10.82 0.91 7.25
CA MET A 55 9.71 0.14 7.81
C MET A 55 9.50 0.51 9.29
N GLN A 56 10.57 0.63 10.08
CA GLN A 56 10.45 1.03 11.48
C GLN A 56 9.84 2.42 11.64
N GLN A 57 10.27 3.41 10.85
CA GLN A 57 9.67 4.76 10.86
C GLN A 57 8.18 4.73 10.53
N TYR A 58 7.76 3.92 9.55
CA TYR A 58 6.35 3.74 9.19
C TYR A 58 5.52 3.18 10.36
N LEU A 59 6.10 2.27 11.15
CA LEU A 59 5.48 1.73 12.37
C LEU A 59 5.41 2.80 13.47
N ASP A 60 6.50 3.50 13.74
CA ASP A 60 6.61 4.50 14.81
C ASP A 60 5.67 5.69 14.57
N LEU A 61 5.45 6.06 13.30
CA LEU A 61 4.48 7.09 12.91
C LEU A 61 3.02 6.60 13.01
N GLY A 62 2.79 5.32 13.35
CA GLY A 62 1.47 4.70 13.40
C GLY A 62 0.78 4.67 12.02
N GLN A 63 1.57 4.63 10.94
CA GLN A 63 1.09 4.51 9.55
C GLN A 63 0.92 3.05 9.12
N MET A 64 1.49 2.11 9.86
CA MET A 64 1.20 0.69 9.76
C MET A 64 1.17 0.06 11.15
N GLU A 65 0.53 -1.09 11.26
CA GLU A 65 0.48 -1.92 12.47
C GLU A 65 0.85 -3.36 12.12
N LYS A 66 1.29 -4.12 13.13
CA LYS A 66 1.51 -5.55 12.94
C LYS A 66 0.15 -6.25 12.87
N MET A 67 -0.02 -7.10 11.87
CA MET A 67 -1.19 -7.97 11.76
C MET A 67 -1.16 -9.00 12.90
N GLU A 68 -2.31 -9.22 13.56
CA GLU A 68 -2.46 -10.23 14.62
C GLU A 68 -2.27 -11.66 14.06
N GLU A 69 -1.67 -12.55 14.85
CA GLU A 69 -1.36 -13.93 14.42
C GLU A 69 -2.63 -14.78 14.16
N HIS A 70 -3.78 -14.37 14.71
CA HIS A 70 -5.09 -15.04 14.55
C HIS A 70 -5.98 -14.41 13.48
N PHE A 71 -5.40 -13.73 12.49
CA PHE A 71 -6.15 -13.09 11.40
C PHE A 71 -6.90 -14.07 10.49
N ASP A 72 -6.70 -15.38 10.66
CA ASP A 72 -7.37 -16.41 9.87
C ASP A 72 -8.74 -16.81 10.47
N GLU A 73 -9.72 -16.97 9.57
CA GLU A 73 -11.10 -17.43 9.74
C GLU A 73 -12.18 -16.39 10.10
N THR A 74 -12.00 -15.50 11.07
CA THR A 74 -13.07 -14.50 11.41
C THR A 74 -13.11 -13.32 10.45
N TYR A 75 -11.95 -12.88 9.93
CA TYR A 75 -11.84 -11.85 8.90
C TYR A 75 -12.08 -12.36 7.48
N ALA A 76 -12.25 -13.67 7.28
CA ALA A 76 -12.57 -14.26 5.97
C ALA A 76 -13.93 -13.80 5.41
N LYS A 77 -14.77 -13.17 6.24
CA LYS A 77 -15.99 -12.47 5.81
C LYS A 77 -15.72 -11.11 5.16
N ASN A 78 -14.53 -10.53 5.36
CA ASN A 78 -14.09 -9.27 4.79
C ASN A 78 -13.10 -9.50 3.65
N ILE A 79 -13.12 -8.60 2.67
CA ILE A 79 -12.22 -8.64 1.52
C ILE A 79 -10.80 -8.26 1.99
N CYS A 80 -9.87 -9.20 1.89
CA CYS A 80 -8.46 -8.97 2.20
C CYS A 80 -7.61 -8.89 0.92
N TYR A 81 -6.82 -7.82 0.78
CA TYR A 81 -5.90 -7.63 -0.33
C TYR A 81 -4.51 -7.27 0.16
N TYR A 82 -3.52 -8.07 -0.21
CA TYR A 82 -2.11 -7.83 0.11
C TYR A 82 -1.46 -7.03 -1.02
N LEU A 83 -0.78 -5.93 -0.67
CA LEU A 83 -0.06 -5.10 -1.63
C LEU A 83 1.42 -5.53 -1.72
N PRO A 84 1.91 -5.90 -2.91
CA PRO A 84 3.34 -6.04 -3.09
C PRO A 84 4.01 -4.67 -2.95
N HIS A 85 5.21 -4.63 -2.39
CA HIS A 85 5.97 -3.41 -2.19
C HIS A 85 7.40 -3.57 -2.69
N ARG A 86 8.02 -2.45 -3.09
CA ARG A 86 9.42 -2.44 -3.53
C ARG A 86 10.14 -1.17 -3.10
N GLY A 87 11.43 -1.30 -2.81
CA GLY A 87 12.30 -0.16 -2.52
C GLY A 87 12.80 0.49 -3.81
N VAL A 88 12.67 1.81 -3.89
CA VAL A 88 13.28 2.67 -4.92
C VAL A 88 14.46 3.39 -4.27
N PHE A 89 15.66 2.97 -4.64
CA PHE A 89 16.91 3.56 -4.14
C PHE A 89 17.30 4.76 -5.00
N ARG A 90 17.67 5.86 -4.36
CA ARG A 90 18.09 7.11 -4.98
C ARG A 90 19.35 7.60 -4.25
N PRO A 91 20.54 7.10 -4.62
CA PRO A 91 21.78 7.40 -3.91
C PRO A 91 22.10 8.91 -3.88
N ASP A 92 21.67 9.62 -4.92
CA ASP A 92 21.89 11.05 -5.13
C ASP A 92 21.05 11.96 -4.21
N LYS A 93 20.15 11.38 -3.41
CA LYS A 93 19.36 12.13 -2.44
C LYS A 93 20.10 12.29 -1.11
N THR A 94 20.18 13.53 -0.65
CA THR A 94 20.86 13.91 0.59
C THR A 94 20.10 13.49 1.84
N THR A 95 18.76 13.53 1.79
CA THR A 95 17.90 13.26 2.96
C THR A 95 17.36 11.84 3.01
N ILE A 96 16.67 11.39 1.96
CA ILE A 96 16.03 10.06 1.91
C ILE A 96 16.54 9.29 0.70
N LYS A 97 17.44 8.35 0.97
CA LYS A 97 18.07 7.50 -0.07
C LYS A 97 17.22 6.32 -0.49
N LEU A 98 16.20 5.93 0.28
CA LEU A 98 15.29 4.83 -0.04
C LEU A 98 13.84 5.24 0.21
N ARG A 99 12.95 4.93 -0.73
CA ARG A 99 11.50 4.99 -0.55
C ARG A 99 10.86 3.65 -0.86
N VAL A 100 9.95 3.18 -0.02
CA VAL A 100 9.14 1.99 -0.33
C VAL A 100 7.87 2.41 -1.06
N VAL A 101 7.57 1.73 -2.16
CA VAL A 101 6.37 1.95 -2.97
C VAL A 101 5.50 0.71 -2.91
N PHE A 102 4.25 0.90 -2.49
CA PHE A 102 3.21 -0.14 -2.51
C PHE A 102 2.53 -0.14 -3.89
N ASN A 103 2.47 -1.30 -4.52
CA ASN A 103 2.03 -1.44 -5.91
C ASN A 103 0.58 -1.95 -5.99
N GLY A 104 -0.36 -1.01 -6.07
CA GLY A 104 -1.78 -1.28 -6.29
C GLY A 104 -2.16 -1.70 -7.72
N SER A 105 -1.24 -1.60 -8.69
CA SER A 105 -1.47 -2.01 -10.08
C SER A 105 -0.95 -3.42 -10.39
N ALA A 106 -0.49 -4.16 -9.37
CA ALA A 106 -0.10 -5.54 -9.54
C ALA A 106 -1.33 -6.43 -9.75
N SER A 107 -1.43 -7.08 -10.92
CA SER A 107 -2.43 -8.12 -11.16
C SER A 107 -2.26 -9.29 -10.20
N ILE A 108 -3.37 -9.82 -9.71
CA ILE A 108 -3.42 -11.01 -8.85
C ILE A 108 -4.00 -12.20 -9.60
N THR A 109 -4.40 -13.28 -8.93
CA THR A 109 -4.79 -14.54 -9.60
C THR A 109 -5.98 -14.41 -10.55
N SER A 110 -6.84 -13.41 -10.35
CA SER A 110 -7.96 -13.07 -11.24
C SER A 110 -7.54 -12.30 -12.49
N GLY A 111 -6.28 -11.87 -12.59
CA GLY A 111 -5.78 -10.97 -13.63
C GLY A 111 -6.03 -9.48 -13.35
N LEU A 112 -6.92 -9.16 -12.40
CA LEU A 112 -7.24 -7.79 -11.98
C LEU A 112 -6.25 -7.28 -10.93
N SER A 113 -6.08 -5.95 -10.86
CA SER A 113 -5.33 -5.26 -9.80
C SER A 113 -6.26 -4.50 -8.84
N LEU A 114 -5.76 -4.09 -7.67
CA LEU A 114 -6.53 -3.23 -6.74
C LEU A 114 -7.03 -1.97 -7.45
N ASN A 115 -6.18 -1.33 -8.26
CA ASN A 115 -6.54 -0.11 -8.98
C ASN A 115 -7.67 -0.32 -10.00
N ASP A 116 -7.83 -1.53 -10.55
CA ASP A 116 -8.92 -1.84 -11.48
C ASP A 116 -10.28 -1.90 -10.78
N LEU A 117 -10.26 -2.23 -9.48
CA LEU A 117 -11.43 -2.47 -8.66
C LEU A 117 -11.88 -1.22 -7.90
N LEU A 118 -10.99 -0.26 -7.74
CA LEU A 118 -11.31 1.03 -7.17
C LEU A 118 -12.03 1.90 -8.20
N LEU A 119 -13.05 2.62 -7.74
CA LEU A 119 -13.65 3.69 -8.52
C LEU A 119 -12.64 4.84 -8.63
N LYS A 120 -12.43 5.32 -9.85
CA LYS A 120 -11.59 6.49 -10.09
C LYS A 120 -12.31 7.71 -9.51
N GLY A 121 -11.56 8.56 -8.80
CA GLY A 121 -12.08 9.86 -8.37
C GLY A 121 -12.52 10.67 -9.61
N LYS A 122 -13.63 11.40 -9.50
CA LYS A 122 -13.98 12.40 -10.51
C LYS A 122 -12.94 13.53 -10.43
N VAL A 123 -12.29 13.85 -11.54
CA VAL A 123 -11.49 15.08 -11.65
C VAL A 123 -12.47 16.23 -11.51
N LYS A 124 -12.35 17.01 -10.44
CA LYS A 124 -12.95 18.34 -10.40
C LYS A 124 -11.92 19.25 -11.08
N GLU A 125 -12.27 19.78 -12.25
CA GLU A 125 -11.52 20.91 -12.80
C GLU A 125 -11.76 22.08 -11.84
N ASP A 126 -10.69 22.61 -11.24
CA ASP A 126 -10.75 23.88 -10.54
C ASP A 126 -10.89 24.98 -11.59
N THR A 127 -12.12 25.32 -11.97
CA THR A 127 -12.41 26.54 -12.73
C THR A 127 -12.26 27.74 -11.78
N HIS A 128 -11.02 28.14 -11.51
CA HIS A 128 -10.75 29.50 -11.07
C HIS A 128 -10.87 30.44 -12.28
N THR A 129 -12.10 30.86 -12.56
CA THR A 129 -12.34 32.05 -13.38
C THR A 129 -11.96 33.26 -12.54
N GLN A 130 -10.74 33.77 -12.72
CA GLN A 130 -10.41 35.13 -12.32
C GLN A 130 -11.15 36.07 -13.27
N HIS A 131 -12.11 36.83 -12.74
CA HIS A 131 -12.48 38.10 -13.35
C HIS A 131 -11.58 39.18 -12.73
N PHE A 132 -10.95 39.94 -13.63
CA PHE A 132 -10.19 41.16 -13.37
C PHE A 132 -11.02 42.21 -12.64
#